data_AF-A0A0Q9U4L3-F1
#
_entry.id   AF-A0A0Q9U4L3-F1
#
_cell.length_a   1.000
_cell.length_b   1.000
_cell.length_c   1.000
_cell.angle_alpha   90.00
_cell.angle_beta   90.00
_cell.angle_gamma   90.00
#
_symmetry.space_group_name_H-M   'P 1'
#
loop_
_entity.id
_entity.type
_entity.pdbx_description
1 polymer ?
#
loop_
_entity_poly.entity_id
_entity_poly.type
_entity_poly.pdbx_seq_one_letter_code
_entity_poly.pdbx_strand_id
1 'polypeptide(L)'
;MVTQIQGMGDPLSMAIGSGLVGSTYVVVGASGILAPLGRSLFRVREGEGHPFRVGISRGSRLAEGDWDRRFALDARDPRAVRRMLADLRSDGVGVDVAVGYAGALSPESWSVLARAAAHAVIVLPSRFADPLGGEEAAAAWLPTRATTRVLLGWAGGDGDVRWHTPEEISRVVADAVLDERAEPLTVGRVTPWSERPA
;
A
#
# COMPACT_ATOMS: atom_id res chain seq x y z
N MET A 1 5.24 -18.14 -11.47
CA MET A 1 5.31 -18.99 -10.27
C MET A 1 5.09 -18.07 -9.08
N VAL A 2 4.05 -18.30 -8.28
CA VAL A 2 3.77 -17.50 -7.07
C VAL A 2 4.30 -18.32 -5.91
N THR A 3 5.29 -17.79 -5.19
CA THR A 3 5.82 -18.44 -4.00
C THR A 3 5.05 -17.91 -2.81
N GLN A 4 4.19 -18.74 -2.24
CA GLN A 4 3.47 -18.46 -0.99
C GLN A 4 4.26 -19.10 0.16
N ILE A 5 4.59 -18.30 1.16
CA ILE A 5 5.13 -18.79 2.43
C ILE A 5 4.17 -18.29 3.51
N GLN A 6 3.42 -19.21 4.12
CA GLN A 6 2.71 -18.93 5.35
C GLN A 6 3.75 -18.83 6.47
N GLY A 7 3.74 -17.73 7.23
CA GLY A 7 4.57 -17.63 8.42
C GLY A 7 4.18 -18.75 9.39
N MET A 8 5.14 -19.54 9.84
CA MET A 8 4.98 -20.46 10.98
C MET A 8 4.82 -19.62 12.26
N GLY A 9 3.61 -19.13 12.50
CA GLY A 9 3.12 -18.94 13.86
C GLY A 9 2.74 -20.30 14.45
N ASP A 10 2.91 -20.46 15.76
CA ASP A 10 2.68 -21.68 16.54
C ASP A 10 1.51 -22.59 16.07
N PRO A 11 1.66 -23.93 16.10
CA PRO A 11 0.64 -24.89 15.67
C PRO A 11 -0.52 -25.09 16.67
N LEU A 12 -0.85 -24.08 17.48
CA LEU A 12 -2.03 -24.11 18.36
C LEU A 12 -3.20 -23.35 17.73
N SER A 13 -3.61 -23.75 16.53
CA SER A 13 -4.92 -23.41 15.99
C SER A 13 -5.98 -24.34 16.58
N MET A 14 -6.26 -24.17 17.88
CA MET A 14 -7.59 -24.49 18.40
C MET A 14 -8.58 -23.55 17.71
N ALA A 15 -9.70 -24.09 17.24
CA ALA A 15 -10.88 -23.31 16.90
C ALA A 15 -11.38 -22.60 18.16
N ILE A 16 -10.87 -21.41 18.42
CA ILE A 16 -11.32 -20.50 19.47
C ILE A 16 -12.15 -19.43 18.77
N GLY A 17 -13.41 -19.33 19.20
CA GLY A 17 -14.53 -18.79 18.44
C GLY A 17 -14.30 -17.41 17.82
N SER A 18 -14.93 -17.21 16.65
CA SER A 18 -15.38 -15.94 16.04
C SER A 18 -14.76 -14.64 16.61
N GLY A 19 -13.44 -14.57 16.70
CA GLY A 19 -12.75 -13.30 16.84
C GLY A 19 -12.99 -12.60 15.53
N LEU A 20 -13.76 -11.51 15.56
CA LEU A 20 -13.98 -10.65 14.40
C LEU A 20 -12.61 -10.38 13.77
N VAL A 21 -12.33 -10.99 12.62
CA VAL A 21 -11.13 -10.63 11.85
C VAL A 21 -11.30 -9.14 11.58
N GLY A 22 -10.34 -8.34 12.02
CA GLY A 22 -10.32 -6.91 11.72
C GLY A 22 -10.18 -6.71 10.21
N SER A 23 -10.23 -5.46 9.76
CA SER A 23 -10.11 -5.16 8.33
C SER A 23 -8.87 -5.84 7.68
N THR A 24 -9.02 -6.26 6.44
CA THR A 24 -7.97 -6.86 5.63
C THR A 24 -7.29 -5.81 4.75
N TYR A 25 -5.98 -5.76 4.83
CA TYR A 25 -5.14 -4.78 4.14
C TYR A 25 -4.20 -5.47 3.16
N VAL A 26 -4.26 -5.06 1.89
CA VAL A 26 -3.34 -5.52 0.85
C VAL A 26 -2.41 -4.40 0.45
N VAL A 27 -1.11 -4.58 0.63
CA VAL A 27 -0.09 -3.54 0.45
C VAL A 27 0.91 -3.93 -0.64
N VAL A 28 1.02 -3.11 -1.69
CA VAL A 28 2.02 -3.27 -2.76
C VAL A 28 3.19 -2.32 -2.56
N GLY A 29 4.39 -2.88 -2.45
CA GLY A 29 5.61 -2.14 -2.07
C GLY A 29 6.14 -2.53 -0.67
N ALA A 30 5.69 -3.68 -0.16
CA ALA A 30 5.91 -4.16 1.20
C ALA A 30 7.35 -4.64 1.50
N SER A 31 8.24 -4.68 0.50
CA SER A 31 9.68 -4.90 0.66
C SER A 31 10.52 -3.63 0.46
N GLY A 32 9.89 -2.46 0.41
CA GLY A 32 10.57 -1.19 0.11
C GLY A 32 9.94 -0.04 0.87
N ILE A 33 9.49 0.98 0.14
CA ILE A 33 9.00 2.24 0.71
C ILE A 33 7.80 2.10 1.65
N LEU A 34 7.04 1.00 1.52
CA LEU A 34 5.91 0.67 2.37
C LEU A 34 6.16 -0.54 3.28
N ALA A 35 7.41 -1.01 3.43
CA ALA A 35 7.72 -2.09 4.36
C ALA A 35 7.36 -1.76 5.83
N PRO A 36 7.62 -0.53 6.35
CA PRO A 36 7.33 -0.21 7.74
C PRO A 36 5.86 -0.35 8.11
N LEU A 37 4.96 -0.22 7.12
CA LEU A 37 3.54 -0.49 7.29
C LEU A 37 3.28 -1.88 7.89
N GLY A 38 4.07 -2.92 7.61
CA GLY A 38 3.86 -4.23 8.26
C GLY A 38 3.89 -4.16 9.80
N ARG A 39 4.74 -3.28 10.36
CA ARG A 39 4.87 -3.09 11.81
C ARG A 39 3.94 -2.02 12.37
N SER A 40 3.69 -0.97 11.58
CA SER A 40 2.97 0.24 12.03
C SER A 40 1.51 0.29 11.59
N LEU A 41 1.08 -0.60 10.69
CA LEU A 41 -0.31 -0.69 10.24
C LEU A 41 -1.19 -1.11 11.40
N PHE A 42 -2.08 -0.17 11.72
CA PHE A 42 -3.25 -0.22 12.59
C PHE A 42 -2.93 -0.61 14.02
N ARG A 43 -2.64 0.42 14.82
CA ARG A 43 -3.26 0.50 16.15
C ARG A 43 -4.75 0.30 15.91
N VAL A 44 -5.19 -0.92 16.18
CA VAL A 44 -6.58 -1.35 16.23
C VAL A 44 -7.37 -0.21 16.87
N ARG A 45 -8.40 0.35 16.19
CA ARG A 45 -9.33 1.25 16.90
C ARG A 45 -9.82 0.47 18.12
N GLU A 46 -9.84 1.08 19.30
CA GLU A 46 -10.24 0.35 20.51
C GLU A 46 -11.55 -0.44 20.26
N GLY A 47 -11.47 -1.77 20.36
CA GLY A 47 -12.61 -2.68 20.11
C GLY A 47 -12.66 -3.35 18.73
N GLU A 48 -11.80 -3.00 17.77
CA GLU A 48 -11.66 -3.75 16.52
C GLU A 48 -10.81 -5.02 16.71
N GLY A 49 -10.93 -5.98 15.79
CA GLY A 49 -10.05 -7.15 15.76
C GLY A 49 -8.66 -6.81 15.24
N HIS A 50 -7.69 -7.70 15.44
CA HIS A 50 -6.38 -7.54 14.84
C HIS A 50 -6.50 -7.50 13.30
N PRO A 51 -5.91 -6.52 12.61
CA PRO A 51 -5.98 -6.40 11.15
C PRO A 51 -5.31 -7.61 10.47
N PHE A 52 -5.85 -8.07 9.33
CA PHE A 52 -5.17 -9.08 8.52
C PHE A 52 -4.34 -8.40 7.42
N ARG A 53 -3.01 -8.53 7.48
CA ARG A 53 -2.07 -7.77 6.63
C ARG A 53 -1.44 -8.66 5.58
N VAL A 54 -1.59 -8.26 4.33
CA VAL A 54 -1.02 -8.93 3.16
C VAL A 54 0.02 -8.03 2.50
N GLY A 55 1.29 -8.45 2.56
CA GLY A 55 2.41 -7.72 1.95
C GLY A 55 2.79 -8.28 0.57
N ILE A 56 2.81 -7.43 -0.45
CA ILE A 56 3.21 -7.77 -1.82
C ILE A 56 4.55 -7.11 -2.15
N SER A 57 5.48 -7.95 -2.61
CA SER A 57 6.85 -7.57 -2.93
C SER A 57 7.21 -7.97 -4.36
N ARG A 58 8.09 -7.19 -4.99
CA ARG A 58 8.50 -7.42 -6.37
C ARG A 58 9.61 -8.47 -6.44
N GLY A 59 9.47 -9.42 -7.37
CA GLY A 59 10.52 -10.40 -7.69
C GLY A 59 10.61 -11.51 -6.65
N SER A 60 11.82 -11.90 -6.25
CA SER A 60 12.08 -13.00 -5.32
C SER A 60 12.20 -12.58 -3.85
N ARG A 61 12.19 -11.28 -3.57
CA ARG A 61 12.25 -10.78 -2.18
C ARG A 61 10.86 -10.83 -1.57
N LEU A 62 10.78 -11.38 -0.36
CA LEU A 62 9.56 -11.33 0.43
C LEU A 62 9.45 -9.99 1.16
N ALA A 63 8.22 -9.64 1.54
CA ALA A 63 7.94 -8.44 2.30
C ALA A 63 8.70 -8.44 3.63
N GLU A 64 9.24 -7.28 4.00
CA GLU A 64 9.95 -7.06 5.26
C GLU A 64 8.98 -6.50 6.30
N GLY A 65 9.10 -6.95 7.56
CA GLY A 65 8.18 -6.59 8.64
C GLY A 65 7.14 -7.66 8.95
N ASP A 66 6.14 -7.29 9.75
CA ASP A 66 5.17 -8.21 10.35
C ASP A 66 3.93 -8.31 9.47
N TRP A 67 4.00 -9.20 8.49
CA TRP A 67 2.90 -9.50 7.57
C TRP A 67 2.32 -10.88 7.86
N ASP A 68 0.99 -10.97 7.96
CA ASP A 68 0.26 -12.23 8.19
C ASP A 68 0.31 -13.12 6.93
N ARG A 69 0.33 -12.50 5.75
CA ARG A 69 0.58 -13.18 4.48
C ARG A 69 1.51 -12.37 3.58
N ARG A 70 2.36 -13.06 2.82
CA ARG A 70 3.34 -12.44 1.92
C ARG A 70 3.26 -13.05 0.53
N PHE A 71 3.26 -12.20 -0.49
CA PHE A 71 3.34 -12.61 -1.88
C PHE A 71 4.59 -12.01 -2.54
N ALA A 72 5.36 -12.88 -3.19
CA ALA A 72 6.40 -12.51 -4.14
C ALA A 72 5.82 -12.62 -5.55
N LEU A 73 5.44 -11.48 -6.16
CA LEU A 73 4.88 -11.44 -7.52
C LEU A 73 5.23 -10.13 -8.23
N ASP A 74 5.13 -10.10 -9.55
CA ASP A 74 5.21 -8.86 -10.31
C ASP A 74 3.87 -8.12 -10.26
N ALA A 75 3.78 -7.08 -9.43
CA ALA A 75 2.58 -6.27 -9.28
C ALA A 75 2.30 -5.34 -10.48
N ARG A 76 3.17 -5.36 -11.50
CA ARG A 76 2.86 -4.76 -12.80
C ARG A 76 2.10 -5.69 -13.73
N ASP A 77 2.05 -6.99 -13.45
CA ASP A 77 1.25 -7.97 -14.20
C ASP A 77 -0.17 -8.06 -13.60
N PRO A 78 -1.20 -7.51 -14.26
CA PRO A 78 -2.56 -7.55 -13.73
C PRO A 78 -3.13 -8.98 -13.67
N ARG A 79 -2.56 -9.95 -14.40
CA ARG A 79 -2.96 -11.37 -14.26
C ARG A 79 -2.41 -11.97 -12.98
N ALA A 80 -1.18 -11.63 -12.59
CA ALA A 80 -0.62 -12.03 -11.30
C ALA A 80 -1.44 -11.46 -10.13
N VAL A 81 -1.81 -10.18 -10.19
CA VAL A 81 -2.66 -9.55 -9.16
C VAL A 81 -4.04 -10.21 -9.08
N ARG A 82 -4.71 -10.50 -10.22
CA ARG A 82 -6.00 -11.21 -10.22
C ARG A 82 -5.92 -12.61 -9.61
N ARG A 83 -4.85 -13.36 -9.88
CA ARG A 83 -4.66 -14.70 -9.28
C ARG A 83 -4.51 -14.59 -7.77
N MET A 84 -3.65 -13.70 -7.29
CA MET A 84 -3.49 -13.46 -5.85
C MET A 84 -4.81 -13.07 -5.16
N LEU A 85 -5.64 -12.22 -5.78
CA LEU A 85 -6.96 -11.88 -5.24
C LEU A 85 -7.94 -13.06 -5.26
N ALA A 86 -7.86 -13.93 -6.27
CA ALA A 86 -8.64 -15.16 -6.32
C ALA A 86 -8.22 -16.14 -5.21
N ASP A 87 -6.91 -16.27 -4.97
CA ASP A 87 -6.34 -17.10 -3.89
C ASP A 87 -6.74 -16.59 -2.50
N LEU A 88 -6.74 -15.26 -2.29
CA LEU A 88 -7.27 -14.67 -1.04
C LEU A 88 -8.76 -14.99 -0.88
N ARG A 89 -9.55 -14.83 -1.94
CA ARG A 89 -10.99 -15.08 -1.89
C ARG A 89 -11.31 -16.56 -1.64
N SER A 90 -10.55 -17.50 -2.21
CA SER A 90 -10.76 -18.93 -1.96
C SER A 90 -10.52 -19.31 -0.50
N ASP A 91 -9.67 -18.54 0.19
CA ASP A 91 -9.41 -18.69 1.62
C ASP A 91 -10.45 -17.94 2.48
N GLY A 92 -11.50 -17.38 1.88
CA GLY A 92 -12.51 -16.58 2.57
C GLY A 92 -12.05 -15.18 2.96
N VAL A 93 -10.91 -14.72 2.43
CA VAL A 93 -10.33 -13.40 2.75
C VAL A 93 -10.79 -12.36 1.71
N GLY A 94 -11.66 -11.45 2.15
CA GLY A 94 -12.00 -10.23 1.41
C GLY A 94 -10.88 -9.19 1.51
N VAL A 95 -10.89 -8.18 0.65
CA VAL A 95 -9.97 -7.04 0.74
C VAL A 95 -10.79 -5.83 1.16
N ASP A 96 -10.52 -5.29 2.34
CA ASP A 96 -11.20 -4.07 2.81
C ASP A 96 -10.43 -2.84 2.32
N VAL A 97 -9.11 -2.88 2.44
CA VAL A 97 -8.24 -1.76 2.06
C VAL A 97 -7.11 -2.22 1.15
N ALA A 98 -6.94 -1.50 0.04
CA ALA A 98 -5.80 -1.63 -0.85
C ALA A 98 -4.85 -0.44 -0.71
N VAL A 99 -3.56 -0.69 -0.48
CA VAL A 99 -2.51 0.33 -0.48
C VAL A 99 -1.51 0.01 -1.57
N GLY A 100 -1.21 0.97 -2.44
CA GLY A 100 -0.29 0.77 -3.55
C GLY A 100 0.77 1.86 -3.65
N TYR A 101 2.03 1.48 -3.87
CA TYR A 101 3.04 2.41 -4.36
C TYR A 101 3.05 2.40 -5.89
N ALA A 102 2.76 3.55 -6.53
CA ALA A 102 2.62 3.65 -7.98
C ALA A 102 3.87 3.21 -8.75
N GLY A 103 5.08 3.43 -8.20
CA GLY A 103 6.32 2.97 -8.83
C GLY A 103 6.42 1.44 -8.98
N ALA A 104 5.68 0.68 -8.15
CA ALA A 104 5.64 -0.78 -8.15
C ALA A 104 4.43 -1.37 -8.92
N LEU A 105 3.54 -0.53 -9.43
CA LEU A 105 2.28 -0.93 -10.07
C LEU A 105 2.25 -0.54 -11.55
N SER A 106 1.38 -1.22 -12.31
CA SER A 106 0.85 -0.68 -13.57
C SER A 106 -0.55 -0.10 -13.33
N PRO A 107 -1.01 0.85 -14.16
CA PRO A 107 -2.37 1.40 -14.11
C PRO A 107 -3.48 0.32 -14.05
N GLU A 108 -3.33 -0.74 -14.84
CA GLU A 108 -4.27 -1.85 -14.92
C GLU A 108 -4.25 -2.70 -13.65
N SER A 109 -3.06 -2.94 -13.09
CA SER A 109 -2.92 -3.69 -11.84
C SER A 109 -3.50 -2.93 -10.66
N TRP A 110 -3.28 -1.60 -10.61
CA TRP A 110 -3.93 -0.75 -9.62
C TRP A 110 -5.45 -0.77 -9.75
N SER A 111 -5.98 -0.65 -10.98
CA SER A 111 -7.42 -0.71 -11.23
C SER A 111 -8.05 -2.04 -10.77
N VAL A 112 -7.34 -3.15 -10.95
CA VAL A 112 -7.78 -4.46 -10.45
C VAL A 112 -7.82 -4.48 -8.92
N LEU A 113 -6.77 -3.99 -8.27
CA LEU A 113 -6.65 -4.01 -6.81
C LEU A 113 -7.67 -3.08 -6.15
N ALA A 114 -7.77 -1.84 -6.63
CA ALA A 114 -8.66 -0.83 -6.08
C ALA A 114 -10.15 -1.21 -6.20
N ARG A 115 -10.54 -1.94 -7.27
CA ARG A 115 -11.92 -2.45 -7.41
C ARG A 115 -12.25 -3.61 -6.49
N ALA A 116 -11.24 -4.33 -6.00
CA ALA A 116 -11.43 -5.44 -5.09
C ALA A 116 -11.54 -4.97 -3.62
N ALA A 117 -11.14 -3.73 -3.33
CA ALA A 117 -11.14 -3.13 -2.02
C ALA A 117 -12.35 -2.21 -1.80
N ALA A 118 -12.80 -2.09 -0.55
CA ALA A 118 -13.81 -1.08 -0.16
C ALA A 118 -13.20 0.34 -0.13
N HIS A 119 -11.94 0.44 0.30
CA HIS A 119 -11.17 1.68 0.32
C HIS A 119 -9.79 1.48 -0.32
N ALA A 120 -9.25 2.49 -0.98
CA ALA A 120 -7.97 2.39 -1.67
C ALA A 120 -7.10 3.62 -1.41
N VAL A 121 -5.80 3.41 -1.20
CA VAL A 121 -4.79 4.46 -1.06
C VAL A 121 -3.68 4.22 -2.05
N ILE A 122 -3.41 5.21 -2.91
CA ILE A 122 -2.30 5.18 -3.86
C ILE A 122 -1.25 6.21 -3.49
N VAL A 123 -0.02 5.76 -3.33
CA VAL A 123 1.16 6.58 -3.05
C VAL A 123 1.84 6.93 -4.37
N LEU A 124 1.86 8.21 -4.68
CA LEU A 124 2.40 8.78 -5.90
C LEU A 124 3.78 9.40 -5.60
N PRO A 125 4.88 8.91 -6.21
CA PRO A 125 6.21 9.48 -6.01
C PRO A 125 6.33 10.91 -6.54
N SER A 126 7.38 11.63 -6.14
CA SER A 126 7.52 13.08 -6.37
C SER A 126 7.54 13.53 -7.82
N ARG A 127 7.78 12.63 -8.78
CA ARG A 127 7.59 12.92 -10.20
C ARG A 127 6.14 13.25 -10.60
N PHE A 128 5.16 12.76 -9.84
CA PHE A 128 3.74 13.08 -10.02
C PHE A 128 3.38 14.42 -9.38
N ALA A 129 4.23 14.90 -8.47
CA ALA A 129 4.03 16.16 -7.78
C ALA A 129 4.65 17.33 -8.54
N ASP A 130 5.43 17.07 -9.60
CA ASP A 130 6.18 18.08 -10.33
C ASP A 130 5.26 19.15 -10.94
N PRO A 131 5.41 20.43 -10.53
CA PRO A 131 4.59 21.54 -11.03
C PRO A 131 4.89 21.92 -12.49
N LEU A 132 6.01 21.51 -13.07
CA LEU A 132 6.42 21.89 -14.44
C LEU A 132 6.07 20.86 -15.52
N GLY A 133 5.29 19.84 -15.17
CA GLY A 133 4.85 18.82 -16.12
C GLY A 133 5.00 17.39 -15.59
N GLY A 134 4.75 17.17 -14.29
CA GLY A 134 4.75 15.83 -13.72
C GLY A 134 3.88 14.85 -14.52
N GLU A 135 4.22 13.56 -14.43
CA GLU A 135 3.33 12.51 -14.96
C GLU A 135 1.94 12.75 -14.37
N GLU A 136 0.95 13.06 -15.22
CA GLU A 136 -0.32 13.69 -14.81
C GLU A 136 -0.88 13.10 -13.50
N ALA A 137 -0.94 13.92 -12.45
CA ALA A 137 -1.80 13.67 -11.29
C ALA A 137 -3.30 13.54 -11.70
N ALA A 138 -3.63 13.92 -12.94
CA ALA A 138 -4.94 13.77 -13.59
C ALA A 138 -5.13 12.43 -14.32
N ALA A 139 -4.13 11.53 -14.31
CA ALA A 139 -4.16 10.37 -15.18
C ALA A 139 -5.39 9.47 -14.91
N ALA A 140 -6.13 9.20 -15.99
CA ALA A 140 -7.45 8.55 -16.01
C ALA A 140 -7.54 7.15 -15.36
N TRP A 141 -6.42 6.62 -14.87
CA TRP A 141 -6.33 5.33 -14.17
C TRP A 141 -6.51 5.41 -12.66
N LEU A 142 -6.63 6.61 -12.09
CA LEU A 142 -6.90 6.82 -10.67
C LEU A 142 -8.42 6.76 -10.40
N PRO A 143 -8.97 5.73 -9.73
CA PRO A 143 -10.40 5.66 -9.41
C PRO A 143 -10.80 6.87 -8.55
N THR A 144 -11.97 7.46 -8.78
CA THR A 144 -12.21 8.85 -8.35
C THR A 144 -13.02 9.06 -7.07
N ARG A 145 -13.75 8.05 -6.56
CA ARG A 145 -14.64 8.26 -5.38
C ARG A 145 -14.20 7.60 -4.08
N ALA A 146 -13.44 6.51 -4.12
CA ALA A 146 -13.02 5.77 -2.91
C ALA A 146 -11.49 5.59 -2.84
N THR A 147 -10.75 6.41 -3.59
CA THR A 147 -9.30 6.35 -3.63
C THR A 147 -8.68 7.62 -3.07
N THR A 148 -8.04 7.50 -1.91
CA THR A 148 -7.17 8.53 -1.35
C THR A 148 -5.85 8.56 -2.12
N ARG A 149 -5.40 9.74 -2.51
CA ARG A 149 -4.12 9.92 -3.21
C ARG A 149 -3.12 10.52 -2.24
N VAL A 150 -1.98 9.88 -2.04
CA VAL A 150 -0.87 10.40 -1.23
C VAL A 150 0.25 10.79 -2.17
N LEU A 151 0.32 12.08 -2.48
CA LEU A 151 1.32 12.67 -3.35
C LEU A 151 2.56 13.04 -2.53
N LEU A 152 3.69 12.41 -2.83
CA LEU A 152 4.95 12.67 -2.13
C LEU A 152 5.66 13.84 -2.81
N GLY A 153 5.80 14.99 -2.16
CA GLY A 153 6.75 16.03 -2.52
C GLY A 153 8.17 15.68 -2.03
N TRP A 154 8.97 16.71 -1.79
CA TRP A 154 10.29 16.61 -1.16
C TRP A 154 10.19 16.83 0.35
N ALA A 155 11.01 16.13 1.12
CA ALA A 155 11.14 16.35 2.56
C ALA A 155 12.19 17.43 2.85
N GLY A 156 12.14 17.97 4.07
CA GLY A 156 13.09 18.99 4.55
C GLY A 156 12.64 20.44 4.32
N GLY A 157 13.52 21.38 4.68
CA GLY A 157 13.29 22.83 4.62
C GLY A 157 14.18 23.52 3.59
N ASP A 158 14.24 24.86 3.64
CA ASP A 158 15.12 25.65 2.77
C ASP A 158 16.59 25.27 3.02
N GLY A 159 17.22 24.65 2.02
CA GLY A 159 18.63 24.24 2.06
C GLY A 159 18.92 22.79 2.48
N ASP A 160 17.90 21.99 2.82
CA ASP A 160 18.05 20.56 3.19
C ASP A 160 16.97 19.71 2.52
N VAL A 161 16.84 19.84 1.20
CA VAL A 161 15.86 19.07 0.42
C VAL A 161 16.33 17.63 0.32
N ARG A 162 15.50 16.69 0.79
CA ARG A 162 15.81 15.25 0.78
C ARG A 162 14.61 14.39 0.38
N TRP A 163 14.86 13.12 0.10
CA TRP A 163 13.82 12.12 -0.02
C TRP A 163 13.14 11.86 1.34
N HIS A 164 11.82 11.61 1.31
CA HIS A 164 11.11 11.09 2.48
C HIS A 164 11.64 9.69 2.85
N THR A 165 11.72 9.38 4.14
CA THR A 165 12.06 8.02 4.57
C THR A 165 10.85 7.08 4.45
N PRO A 166 11.06 5.75 4.36
CA PRO A 166 9.97 4.78 4.38
C PRO A 166 9.04 4.93 5.60
N GLU A 167 9.57 5.30 6.77
CA GLU A 167 8.79 5.50 8.00
C GLU A 167 7.90 6.74 7.92
N GLU A 168 8.42 7.85 7.38
CA GLU A 168 7.64 9.08 7.17
C GLU A 168 6.46 8.82 6.23
N ILE A 169 6.73 8.13 5.12
CA ILE A 169 5.70 7.77 4.12
C ILE A 169 4.67 6.83 4.75
N SER A 170 5.14 5.78 5.43
CA SER A 170 4.26 4.79 6.06
C SER A 170 3.35 5.41 7.12
N ARG A 171 3.82 6.40 7.88
CA ARG A 171 2.98 7.14 8.85
C ARG A 171 1.83 7.86 8.15
N VAL A 172 2.14 8.65 7.12
CA VAL A 172 1.11 9.41 6.40
C VAL A 172 0.13 8.47 5.69
N VAL A 173 0.62 7.37 5.13
CA VAL A 173 -0.23 6.37 4.49
C VAL A 173 -1.16 5.69 5.50
N ALA A 174 -0.69 5.40 6.71
CA ALA A 174 -1.54 4.86 7.77
C ALA A 174 -2.66 5.84 8.14
N ASP A 175 -2.34 7.13 8.29
CA ASP A 175 -3.33 8.19 8.56
C ASP A 175 -4.34 8.31 7.40
N ALA A 176 -3.86 8.26 6.16
CA ALA A 176 -4.69 8.33 4.94
C ALA A 176 -5.66 7.15 4.79
N VAL A 177 -5.29 5.97 5.29
CA VAL A 177 -6.18 4.80 5.33
C VAL A 177 -7.29 4.96 6.37
N LEU A 178 -7.01 5.65 7.49
CA LEU A 178 -7.97 5.89 8.55
C LEU A 178 -8.92 7.07 8.25
N ASP A 179 -8.53 7.95 7.33
CA ASP A 179 -9.34 9.07 6.86
C ASP A 179 -10.27 8.64 5.71
N GLU A 180 -11.54 8.42 6.05
CA GLU A 180 -12.57 7.95 5.12
C GLU A 180 -12.99 8.99 4.06
N ARG A 181 -12.47 10.23 4.13
CA ARG A 181 -12.91 11.34 3.25
C ARG A 181 -12.39 11.25 1.81
N ALA A 182 -11.46 10.31 1.53
CA ALA A 182 -10.86 10.10 0.20
C ALA A 182 -10.27 11.37 -0.45
N GLU A 183 -9.87 12.35 0.37
CA GLU A 183 -9.30 13.61 -0.12
C GLU A 183 -7.82 13.42 -0.53
N PRO A 184 -7.36 14.06 -1.62
CA PRO A 184 -5.95 14.05 -1.97
C PRO A 184 -5.08 14.69 -0.88
N LEU A 185 -4.00 14.02 -0.52
CA LEU A 185 -3.00 14.47 0.45
C LEU A 185 -1.67 14.72 -0.27
N THR A 186 -1.04 15.85 0.01
CA THR A 186 0.33 16.14 -0.45
C THR A 186 1.27 16.20 0.74
N VAL A 187 2.40 15.49 0.65
CA VAL A 187 3.37 15.32 1.74
C VAL A 187 4.69 15.98 1.38
N GLY A 188 5.09 17.00 2.13
CA GLY A 188 6.31 17.76 1.86
C GLY A 188 6.13 18.84 0.79
N ARG A 189 7.24 19.41 0.32
CA ARG A 189 7.23 20.55 -0.59
C ARG A 189 7.17 20.08 -2.04
N VAL A 190 6.28 20.70 -2.81
CA VAL A 190 6.21 20.52 -4.27
C VAL A 190 7.26 21.42 -4.93
N THR A 191 8.26 20.82 -5.58
CA THR A 191 9.23 21.56 -6.42
C THR A 191 9.47 20.79 -7.71
N PRO A 192 10.02 21.44 -8.76
CA PRO A 192 10.31 20.81 -10.03
C PRO A 192 11.11 19.51 -9.90
N TRP A 193 10.80 18.49 -10.71
CA TRP A 193 11.56 17.22 -10.68
C TRP A 193 13.02 17.38 -11.09
N SER A 194 13.34 18.44 -11.84
CA SER A 194 14.70 18.86 -12.15
C SER A 194 15.53 19.22 -10.90
N GLU A 195 14.89 19.59 -9.79
CA GLU A 195 15.51 19.97 -8.52
C GLU A 195 15.58 18.81 -7.51
N ARG A 196 15.35 17.57 -7.96
CA ARG A 196 15.37 16.41 -7.07
C ARG A 196 16.71 16.29 -6.30
N PRO A 197 16.67 15.88 -5.02
CA PRO A 197 17.86 15.49 -4.29
C PRO A 197 18.63 14.41 -5.05
N ALA A 198 19.96 14.52 -5.00
CA ALA A 198 20.88 13.54 -5.57
C ALA A 198 20.73 12.15 -4.94
#